data_AF-X6MT77-F1
#
_entry.id   AF-X6MT77-F1
#
_cell.length_a   1.000
_cell.length_b   1.000
_cell.length_c   1.000
_cell.angle_alpha   90.00
_cell.angle_beta   90.00
_cell.angle_gamma   90.00
#
_symmetry.space_group_name_H-M   'P 1'
#
loop_
_entity.id
_entity.type
_entity.pdbx_description
1 polymer ?
#
loop_
_entity_poly.entity_id
_entity_poly.type
_entity_poly.pdbx_seq_one_letter_code
_entity_poly.pdbx_strand_id
1 'polypeptide(L)'
;MTEVEDEKTLKGTKIGITPVPIEQSCFDKNWILQLNQPEQFENFICMLCKQVVNYPIEICCPQHKDIDEPPIIGDNCLKQFLKANPNSCPIQPHDNITYYRSDVAQRHIGTLK
;
A
#
# COMPACT_ATOMS: atom_id res chain seq x y z
N MET A 1 36.31 43.55 -25.66
CA MET A 1 35.93 43.61 -24.23
C MET A 1 35.26 44.96 -24.08
N THR A 2 33.96 45.09 -23.89
CA THR A 2 33.05 44.40 -22.94
C THR A 2 31.61 44.45 -23.51
N GLU A 3 30.93 43.30 -23.50
CA GLU A 3 29.65 43.07 -22.80
C GLU A 3 28.41 43.64 -23.52
N VAL A 4 27.66 42.73 -24.14
CA VAL A 4 26.32 42.96 -24.70
C VAL A 4 25.33 42.37 -23.72
N GLU A 5 24.45 43.22 -23.18
CA GLU A 5 23.33 42.82 -22.34
C GLU A 5 22.31 42.05 -23.18
N ASP A 6 22.03 40.81 -22.81
CA ASP A 6 20.96 40.02 -23.39
C ASP A 6 20.33 39.18 -22.27
N GLU A 7 19.18 39.61 -21.75
CA GLU A 7 18.28 38.68 -21.06
C GLU A 7 16.83 38.98 -21.40
N LYS A 8 16.44 38.46 -22.56
CA LYS A 8 15.06 38.36 -23.01
C LYS A 8 14.32 37.32 -22.15
N THR A 9 13.58 37.84 -21.17
CA THR A 9 12.41 37.25 -20.49
C THR A 9 11.88 35.95 -21.13
N LEU A 10 12.19 34.79 -20.53
CA LEU A 10 11.50 33.55 -20.83
C LEU A 10 10.25 33.45 -19.95
N LYS A 11 9.07 33.57 -20.57
CA LYS A 11 7.78 33.33 -19.93
C LYS A 11 7.78 31.94 -19.30
N GLY A 12 7.76 31.89 -17.96
CA GLY A 12 7.59 30.65 -17.22
C GLY A 12 6.23 30.04 -17.53
N THR A 13 6.24 29.01 -18.38
CA THR A 13 5.11 28.10 -18.51
C THR A 13 4.96 27.39 -17.17
N LYS A 14 3.93 27.75 -16.41
CA LYS A 14 3.53 27.02 -15.21
C LYS A 14 3.02 25.65 -15.66
N ILE A 15 3.92 24.69 -15.79
CA ILE A 15 3.56 23.30 -16.01
C ILE A 15 2.86 22.89 -14.71
N GLY A 16 1.53 22.80 -14.75
CA GLY A 16 0.74 22.22 -13.67
C GLY A 16 1.07 20.74 -13.57
N ILE A 17 2.21 20.41 -12.97
CA ILE A 17 2.55 19.03 -12.63
C ILE A 17 1.61 18.65 -11.50
N THR A 18 0.48 18.06 -11.86
CA THR A 18 -0.33 17.33 -10.89
C THR A 18 0.44 16.04 -10.64
N PRO A 19 1.02 15.82 -9.44
CA PRO A 19 1.73 14.59 -9.18
C PRO A 19 0.76 13.42 -9.35
N VAL A 20 1.06 12.53 -10.28
CA VAL A 20 0.33 11.28 -10.42
C VAL A 20 0.66 10.45 -9.17
N PRO A 21 -0.34 9.99 -8.39
CA PRO A 21 -0.08 9.09 -7.29
C PRO A 21 0.61 7.84 -7.85
N ILE A 22 1.86 7.61 -7.47
CA ILE A 22 2.53 6.36 -7.79
C ILE A 22 1.77 5.26 -7.07
N GLU A 23 1.22 4.29 -7.80
CA GLU A 23 0.63 3.09 -7.21
C GLU A 23 1.73 2.39 -6.40
N GLN A 24 1.65 2.49 -5.08
CA GLN A 24 2.68 1.92 -4.22
C GLN A 24 2.43 0.44 -4.04
N SER A 25 3.40 -0.40 -4.41
CA SER A 25 3.38 -1.82 -4.09
C SER A 25 3.63 -2.06 -2.60
N CYS A 26 3.30 -3.28 -2.15
CA CYS A 26 3.81 -3.81 -0.89
C CYS A 26 5.35 -3.80 -0.88
N PHE A 27 5.95 -3.72 0.30
CA PHE A 27 7.40 -3.73 0.46
C PHE A 27 7.94 -5.14 0.30
N ASP A 28 9.06 -5.31 -0.40
CA ASP A 28 9.75 -6.60 -0.45
C ASP A 28 9.91 -7.14 0.99
N LYS A 29 9.73 -8.42 1.28
CA LYS A 29 9.92 -8.95 2.64
C LYS A 29 11.39 -9.21 2.93
N ASN A 30 12.25 -9.27 1.92
CA ASN A 30 13.65 -9.60 2.07
C ASN A 30 14.43 -8.56 2.89
N TRP A 31 13.97 -7.29 2.97
CA TRP A 31 14.66 -6.28 3.80
C TRP A 31 14.55 -6.57 5.30
N ILE A 32 13.43 -7.15 5.76
CA ILE A 32 13.21 -7.38 7.20
C ILE A 32 13.77 -8.70 7.73
N LEU A 33 14.11 -9.66 6.86
CA LEU A 33 14.48 -11.04 7.25
C LEU A 33 15.74 -11.12 8.14
N GLN A 34 16.63 -10.13 8.07
CA GLN A 34 17.90 -10.17 8.80
C GLN A 34 17.82 -9.53 10.19
N LEU A 35 16.91 -8.58 10.39
CA LEU A 35 16.90 -7.70 11.57
C LEU A 35 15.65 -7.86 12.45
N ASN A 36 14.69 -8.68 12.02
CA ASN A 36 13.44 -8.93 12.74
C ASN A 36 13.19 -10.43 12.83
N GLN A 37 12.61 -10.86 13.95
CA GLN A 37 12.08 -12.21 14.10
C GLN A 37 10.77 -12.37 13.31
N PRO A 38 10.45 -13.57 12.80
CA PRO A 38 9.24 -13.81 12.02
C PRO A 38 7.96 -13.33 12.70
N GLU A 39 7.84 -13.55 14.01
CA GLU A 39 6.67 -13.18 14.81
C GLU A 39 6.42 -11.66 14.84
N GLN A 40 7.42 -10.85 14.50
CA GLN A 40 7.30 -9.39 14.45
C GLN A 40 6.60 -8.90 13.17
N PHE A 41 6.55 -9.72 12.11
CA PHE A 41 6.09 -9.26 10.79
C PHE A 41 5.19 -10.22 10.04
N GLU A 42 5.06 -11.49 10.44
CA GLU A 42 4.25 -12.49 9.74
C GLU A 42 2.80 -12.02 9.55
N ASN A 43 2.24 -11.35 10.54
CA ASN A 43 0.87 -10.81 10.52
C ASN A 43 0.71 -9.60 9.59
N PHE A 44 1.82 -9.05 9.11
CA PHE A 44 1.87 -7.94 8.16
C PHE A 44 2.20 -8.40 6.73
N ILE A 45 2.18 -9.71 6.46
CA ILE A 45 2.35 -10.24 5.11
C ILE A 45 1.02 -10.12 4.35
N CYS A 46 1.05 -9.36 3.25
CA CYS A 46 -0.07 -9.21 2.35
C CYS A 46 -0.51 -10.57 1.80
N MET A 47 -1.76 -10.95 2.03
CA MET A 47 -2.29 -12.25 1.61
C MET A 47 -2.22 -12.47 0.09
N LEU A 48 -2.31 -11.40 -0.71
CA LEU A 48 -2.33 -11.47 -2.18
C LEU A 48 -0.94 -11.62 -2.80
N CYS A 49 0.02 -10.76 -2.42
CA CYS A 49 1.34 -10.73 -3.05
C CYS A 49 2.46 -11.39 -2.22
N LYS A 50 2.17 -11.80 -0.98
CA LYS A 50 3.12 -12.46 -0.06
C LYS A 50 4.34 -11.61 0.32
N GLN A 51 4.21 -10.29 0.18
CA GLN A 51 5.17 -9.27 0.59
C GLN A 51 4.69 -8.52 1.84
N VAL A 52 5.53 -7.67 2.45
CA VAL A 52 5.15 -6.86 3.62
C VAL A 52 4.19 -5.78 3.18
N VAL A 53 3.05 -5.68 3.85
CA VAL A 53 1.96 -4.82 3.43
C VAL A 53 2.35 -3.33 3.46
N ASN A 54 1.96 -2.60 2.42
CA ASN A 54 2.04 -1.14 2.37
C ASN A 54 0.62 -0.58 2.26
N TYR A 55 0.29 0.42 3.10
CA TYR A 55 -1.08 0.86 3.35
C TYR A 55 -2.01 -0.32 3.70
N PRO A 56 -1.86 -0.89 4.89
CA PRO A 56 -2.60 -2.08 5.31
C PRO A 56 -4.11 -1.86 5.35
N ILE A 57 -4.82 -2.82 4.76
CA ILE A 57 -6.26 -2.96 4.78
C ILE A 57 -6.59 -4.32 5.43
N GLU A 58 -7.36 -4.30 6.51
CA GLU A 58 -7.91 -5.47 7.18
C GLU A 58 -9.24 -5.88 6.55
N ILE A 59 -9.46 -7.18 6.42
CA ILE A 59 -10.71 -7.76 5.93
C ILE A 59 -11.56 -8.15 7.15
N CYS A 60 -12.66 -7.44 7.36
CA CYS A 60 -13.51 -7.60 8.56
C CYS A 60 -14.91 -8.08 8.20
N CYS A 61 -15.00 -9.12 7.37
CA CYS A 61 -16.28 -9.73 7.02
C CYS A 61 -16.86 -10.49 8.22
N PRO A 62 -18.18 -10.47 8.45
CA PRO A 62 -18.81 -11.29 9.49
C PRO A 62 -18.46 -12.78 9.41
N GLN A 63 -18.25 -13.29 8.20
CA GLN A 63 -17.86 -14.68 7.90
C GLN A 63 -16.45 -15.04 8.36
N HIS A 64 -15.65 -14.05 8.75
CA HIS A 64 -14.24 -14.19 9.15
C HIS A 64 -13.99 -13.65 10.56
N LYS A 65 -15.05 -13.42 11.34
CA LYS A 65 -14.97 -12.80 12.67
C LYS A 65 -14.25 -13.67 13.70
N ASP A 66 -14.26 -14.99 13.51
CA ASP A 66 -13.63 -15.95 14.42
C ASP A 66 -12.16 -16.25 14.07
N ILE A 67 -11.59 -15.55 13.09
CA ILE A 67 -10.16 -15.64 12.79
C ILE A 67 -9.45 -14.68 13.75
N ASP A 68 -8.63 -15.23 14.66
CA ASP A 68 -7.90 -14.46 15.70
C ASP A 68 -7.10 -13.29 15.11
N GLU A 69 -6.60 -13.45 13.88
CA GLU A 69 -5.88 -12.42 13.15
C GLU A 69 -6.47 -12.25 11.74
N PRO A 70 -7.29 -11.19 11.52
CA PRO A 70 -7.92 -10.99 10.23
C PRO A 70 -6.86 -10.81 9.13
N PRO A 71 -7.02 -11.44 7.96
CA PRO A 71 -6.06 -11.30 6.87
C PRO A 71 -5.89 -9.84 6.45
N ILE A 72 -4.64 -9.44 6.24
CA ILE A 72 -4.26 -8.08 5.84
C ILE A 72 -3.83 -8.05 4.37
N ILE A 73 -4.21 -6.98 3.67
CA ILE A 73 -3.92 -6.76 2.26
C ILE A 73 -3.41 -5.34 2.05
N GLY A 74 -2.49 -5.15 1.10
CA GLY A 74 -2.03 -3.81 0.73
C GLY A 74 -3.06 -3.13 -0.14
N ASP A 75 -3.32 -1.84 0.11
CA ASP A 75 -4.32 -1.05 -0.62
C ASP A 75 -4.23 -1.21 -2.14
N ASN A 76 -3.02 -1.14 -2.71
CA ASN A 76 -2.85 -1.33 -4.15
C ASN A 76 -3.17 -2.76 -4.61
N CYS A 77 -2.77 -3.78 -3.84
CA CYS A 77 -3.10 -5.17 -4.15
C CYS A 77 -4.63 -5.40 -4.11
N LEU A 78 -5.33 -4.80 -3.13
CA LEU A 78 -6.78 -4.89 -3.04
C LEU A 78 -7.45 -4.20 -4.24
N LYS A 79 -7.00 -3.00 -4.60
CA LYS A 79 -7.51 -2.29 -5.79
C LYS A 79 -7.35 -3.10 -7.07
N GLN A 80 -6.19 -3.72 -7.27
CA GLN A 80 -5.95 -4.58 -8.44
C GLN A 80 -6.83 -5.83 -8.42
N PHE A 81 -6.97 -6.48 -7.26
CA PHE A 81 -7.85 -7.64 -7.09
C PHE A 81 -9.31 -7.29 -7.44
N LEU A 82 -9.83 -6.17 -6.93
CA LEU A 82 -11.22 -5.76 -7.16
C LEU A 82 -11.49 -5.29 -8.60
N LYS A 83 -10.48 -4.76 -9.30
CA LYS A 83 -10.59 -4.49 -10.75
C LYS A 83 -10.86 -5.76 -11.55
N ALA A 84 -10.21 -6.88 -11.18
CA ALA A 84 -10.39 -8.18 -11.84
C ALA A 84 -11.57 -8.99 -11.27
N ASN A 85 -11.94 -8.75 -10.00
CA ASN A 85 -12.96 -9.49 -9.27
C ASN A 85 -13.89 -8.51 -8.53
N PRO A 86 -14.81 -7.85 -9.25
CA PRO A 86 -15.69 -6.86 -8.64
C PRO A 86 -16.54 -7.47 -7.52
N ASN A 87 -16.62 -6.77 -6.39
CA ASN A 87 -17.42 -7.17 -5.22
C ASN A 87 -17.09 -8.57 -4.64
N SER A 88 -15.89 -9.08 -4.88
CA SER A 88 -15.43 -10.36 -4.32
C SER A 88 -14.60 -10.16 -3.06
N CYS A 89 -14.73 -11.09 -2.11
CA CYS A 89 -13.79 -11.17 -0.99
C CYS A 89 -12.52 -11.92 -1.43
N PRO A 90 -11.33 -11.43 -1.07
CA PRO A 90 -10.05 -12.11 -1.30
C PRO A 90 -9.87 -13.46 -0.59
N ILE A 91 -10.69 -13.76 0.44
CA ILE A 91 -10.60 -15.00 1.22
C ILE A 91 -11.49 -16.08 0.60
N GLN A 92 -12.80 -15.81 0.49
CA GLN A 92 -13.77 -16.74 -0.10
C GLN A 92 -15.00 -15.98 -0.63
N PRO A 93 -15.72 -16.48 -1.65
CA PRO A 93 -16.91 -15.80 -2.16
C PRO A 93 -18.01 -15.67 -1.10
N HIS A 94 -18.42 -14.43 -0.82
CA HIS A 94 -19.60 -14.10 0.01
C HIS A 94 -19.97 -12.63 -0.19
N ASP A 95 -21.17 -12.25 0.23
CA ASP A 95 -21.65 -10.86 0.22
C ASP A 95 -21.25 -10.09 1.49
N ASN A 96 -21.50 -8.77 1.50
CA ASN A 96 -21.30 -7.87 2.65
C ASN A 96 -19.84 -7.77 3.12
N ILE A 97 -18.94 -7.59 2.15
CA ILE A 97 -17.50 -7.49 2.40
C ILE A 97 -17.17 -6.14 3.03
N THR A 98 -16.37 -6.17 4.08
CA THR A 98 -15.96 -4.94 4.78
C THR A 98 -14.44 -4.84 4.83
N TYR A 99 -13.92 -3.69 4.46
CA TYR A 99 -12.50 -3.37 4.43
C TYR A 99 -12.21 -2.16 5.30
N TYR A 100 -11.19 -2.25 6.16
CA TYR A 100 -10.76 -1.13 7.01
C TYR A 100 -9.28 -0.87 6.85
N ARG A 101 -8.91 0.40 6.69
CA ARG A 101 -7.51 0.81 6.76
C ARG A 101 -7.03 0.75 8.21
N SER A 102 -5.89 0.13 8.46
CA SER A 102 -5.34 -0.04 9.80
C SER A 102 -4.13 0.87 10.04
N ASP A 103 -4.36 2.02 10.67
CA ASP A 103 -3.26 2.93 11.05
C ASP A 103 -2.40 2.35 12.18
N VAL A 104 -2.91 1.38 12.95
CA VAL A 104 -2.16 0.66 13.97
C VAL A 104 -1.15 -0.29 13.31
N ALA A 105 -1.58 -1.08 12.32
CA ALA A 105 -0.69 -1.93 11.55
C ALA A 105 0.35 -1.10 10.78
N GLN A 106 -0.08 0.01 10.16
CA GLN A 106 0.83 0.91 9.43
C GLN A 106 1.95 1.45 10.32
N ARG A 107 1.62 1.81 11.58
CA ARG A 107 2.63 2.25 12.56
C ARG A 107 3.57 1.13 12.96
N HIS A 108 3.07 -0.08 13.23
CA HIS A 108 3.91 -1.23 13.58
C HIS A 108 4.90 -1.58 12.47
N ILE A 109 4.42 -1.61 11.22
CA ILE A 109 5.28 -1.84 10.04
C ILE A 109 6.40 -0.79 9.97
N GLY A 110 6.09 0.47 10.29
CA GLY A 110 7.07 1.54 10.35
C GLY A 110 8.13 1.40 11.46
N THR A 111 7.96 0.45 12.40
CA THR A 111 8.94 0.15 13.45
C THR A 111 9.83 -1.05 13.16
N LEU A 112 9.56 -1.79 12.07
CA LEU A 112 10.40 -2.91 11.62
C LEU A 112 11.79 -2.39 11.20
N LYS A 113 12.82 -3.16 11.52
CA LYS A 113 14.23 -2.78 11.32
C LYS A 113 14.81 -3.27 10.01
#